data_AF-A0A659UIE4-F1
#
_entry.id   AF-A0A659UIE4-F1
#
_cell.length_a   1.000
_cell.length_b   1.000
_cell.length_c   1.000
_cell.angle_alpha   90.00
_cell.angle_beta   90.00
_cell.angle_gamma   90.00
#
_symmetry.space_group_name_H-M   'P 1'
#
loop_
_entity.id
_entity.type
_entity.pdbx_description
1 polymer ?
#
loop_
_entity_poly.entity_id
_entity_poly.type
_entity_poly.pdbx_seq_one_letter_code
_entity_poly.pdbx_strand_id
1 'polypeptide(L)'
;FYTLAGNLGRPCGTDPSHDLIAIETGSEVFERMREIAALLDPACFDMDPIAVSERMAEAGSRIVCAPLIYGYVSYAASGFRANRLAFADIPVIGSDGPIGSALGGTGIAVSAFSEAK
;
A
#
# COMPACT_ATOMS: atom_id res chain seq x y z
N PHE A 1 -3.26 -6.44 -3.73
CA PHE A 1 -4.27 -7.51 -3.66
C PHE A 1 -5.17 -7.36 -2.42
N TYR A 2 -4.69 -7.69 -1.21
CA TYR A 2 -5.51 -7.65 0.03
C TYR A 2 -6.27 -6.34 0.25
N THR A 3 -5.62 -5.19 0.04
CA THR A 3 -6.27 -3.88 0.18
C THR A 3 -7.46 -3.70 -0.76
N LEU A 4 -7.35 -4.17 -2.00
CA LEU A 4 -8.44 -4.06 -2.97
C LEU A 4 -9.58 -5.03 -2.64
N ALA A 5 -9.25 -6.26 -2.23
CA ALA A 5 -10.26 -7.23 -1.76
C ALA A 5 -11.03 -6.68 -0.55
N GLY A 6 -10.32 -6.13 0.44
CA GLY A 6 -10.92 -5.47 1.60
C GLY A 6 -11.75 -4.24 1.23
N ASN A 7 -11.29 -3.41 0.29
CA ASN A 7 -12.04 -2.23 -0.16
C ASN A 7 -13.31 -2.57 -0.95
N LEU A 8 -13.36 -3.76 -1.55
CA LEU A 8 -14.57 -4.33 -2.17
C LEU A 8 -15.52 -4.99 -1.15
N GLY A 9 -15.26 -4.86 0.15
CA GLY A 9 -16.06 -5.48 1.22
C GLY A 9 -15.91 -7.00 1.31
N ARG A 10 -14.93 -7.58 0.60
CA ARG A 10 -14.69 -9.03 0.49
C ARG A 10 -13.25 -9.36 0.91
N PRO A 11 -12.89 -9.14 2.20
CA PRO A 11 -11.53 -9.37 2.68
C PRO A 11 -11.14 -10.84 2.56
N CYS A 12 -9.84 -11.11 2.46
CA CYS A 12 -9.34 -12.48 2.43
C CYS A 12 -9.59 -13.20 3.76
N GLY A 13 -9.84 -14.50 3.68
CA GLY A 13 -10.02 -15.38 4.84
C GLY A 13 -8.74 -15.53 5.65
N THR A 14 -8.91 -15.77 6.95
CA THR A 14 -7.83 -16.05 7.90
C THR A 14 -7.85 -17.49 8.43
N ASP A 15 -8.94 -18.22 8.14
CA ASP A 15 -9.11 -19.62 8.52
C ASP A 15 -8.48 -20.52 7.45
N PRO A 16 -7.44 -21.32 7.80
CA PRO A 16 -6.76 -22.18 6.85
C PRO A 16 -7.62 -23.34 6.33
N SER A 17 -8.80 -23.63 6.92
CA SER A 17 -9.71 -24.65 6.38
C SER A 17 -10.57 -24.16 5.22
N HIS A 18 -10.51 -22.88 4.89
CA HIS A 18 -11.27 -22.25 3.82
C HIS A 18 -10.32 -21.62 2.78
N ASP A 19 -10.83 -21.39 1.57
CA ASP A 19 -10.06 -20.69 0.55
C ASP A 19 -9.72 -19.26 1.02
N LEU A 20 -8.52 -18.80 0.69
CA LEU A 20 -8.06 -17.45 1.01
C LEU A 20 -9.00 -16.38 0.45
N ILE A 21 -9.57 -16.61 -0.73
CA ILE A 21 -10.50 -15.71 -1.41
C ILE A 21 -11.30 -16.47 -2.46
N ALA A 22 -12.57 -16.08 -2.70
CA ALA A 22 -13.36 -16.62 -3.80
C ALA A 22 -12.72 -16.27 -5.17
N ILE A 23 -12.75 -17.20 -6.12
CA ILE A 23 -12.14 -17.05 -7.45
C ILE A 23 -12.66 -15.82 -8.17
N GLU A 24 -13.96 -15.54 -8.07
CA GLU A 24 -14.61 -14.39 -8.72
C GLU A 24 -14.05 -13.08 -8.16
N THR A 25 -13.91 -13.00 -6.84
CA THR A 25 -13.36 -11.81 -6.17
C THR A 25 -11.87 -11.65 -6.48
N GLY A 26 -11.11 -12.74 -6.48
CA GLY A 26 -9.69 -12.70 -6.85
C GLY A 26 -9.48 -12.25 -8.29
N SER A 27 -10.30 -12.75 -9.23
CA SER A 27 -10.26 -12.36 -10.64
C SER A 27 -10.55 -10.88 -10.83
N GLU A 28 -11.58 -10.36 -10.14
CA GLU A 28 -11.92 -8.94 -10.17
C GLU A 28 -10.78 -8.06 -9.61
N VAL A 29 -10.20 -8.45 -8.47
CA VAL A 29 -9.07 -7.72 -7.88
C VAL A 29 -7.85 -7.72 -8.81
N PHE A 30 -7.53 -8.85 -9.42
CA PHE A 30 -6.40 -8.93 -10.37
C PHE A 30 -6.63 -8.06 -11.60
N GLU A 31 -7.85 -8.01 -12.12
CA GLU A 31 -8.19 -7.16 -13.25
C GLU A 31 -8.03 -5.68 -12.89
N ARG A 32 -8.47 -5.25 -11.69
CA ARG A 32 -8.22 -3.88 -11.19
C ARG A 32 -6.73 -3.58 -11.04
N MET A 33 -5.95 -4.52 -10.52
CA MET A 33 -4.49 -4.36 -10.42
C MET A 33 -3.84 -4.20 -11.80
N ARG A 34 -4.31 -4.96 -12.79
CA ARG A 34 -3.86 -4.88 -14.18
C ARG A 34 -4.19 -3.52 -14.80
N GLU A 35 -5.41 -3.01 -14.59
CA GLU A 35 -5.84 -1.68 -15.05
C GLU A 35 -4.97 -0.57 -14.44
N ILE A 36 -4.71 -0.62 -13.12
CA ILE A 36 -3.84 0.35 -12.44
C ILE A 36 -2.42 0.28 -13.00
N ALA A 37 -1.85 -0.93 -13.11
CA ALA A 37 -0.49 -1.14 -13.60
C ALA A 37 -0.30 -0.61 -15.04
N ALA A 38 -1.34 -0.68 -15.89
CA ALA A 38 -1.30 -0.16 -17.25
C ALA A 38 -1.24 1.38 -17.33
N LEU A 39 -1.57 2.08 -16.24
CA LEU A 39 -1.55 3.54 -16.16
C LEU A 39 -0.26 4.09 -15.50
N LEU A 40 0.57 3.22 -14.93
CA LEU A 40 1.80 3.63 -14.25
C LEU A 40 2.89 3.96 -15.27
N ASP A 41 3.70 4.96 -14.93
CA ASP A 41 4.97 5.19 -15.62
C ASP A 41 5.84 3.92 -15.46
N PRO A 42 6.43 3.37 -16.54
CA PRO A 42 7.28 2.20 -16.46
C PRO A 42 8.41 2.31 -15.42
N ALA A 43 8.91 3.52 -15.15
CA ALA A 43 9.94 3.74 -14.14
C ALA A 43 9.48 3.35 -12.72
N CYS A 44 8.17 3.36 -12.44
CA CYS A 44 7.63 2.97 -11.14
C CYS A 44 7.88 1.49 -10.80
N PHE A 45 8.11 0.62 -11.81
CA PHE A 45 8.38 -0.80 -11.56
C PHE A 45 9.78 -1.06 -10.97
N ASP A 46 10.68 -0.07 -11.05
CA ASP A 46 12.03 -0.13 -10.47
C ASP A 46 12.11 0.60 -9.11
N MET A 47 10.98 1.09 -8.59
CA MET A 47 10.93 1.89 -7.36
C MET A 47 10.28 1.13 -6.22
N ASP A 48 10.92 1.17 -5.04
CA ASP A 48 10.24 0.86 -3.79
C ASP A 48 9.46 2.10 -3.29
N PRO A 49 8.61 1.97 -2.24
CA PRO A 49 7.84 3.10 -1.72
C PRO A 49 8.68 4.29 -1.23
N ILE A 50 9.93 4.06 -0.80
CA ILE A 50 10.85 5.12 -0.37
C ILE A 50 11.35 5.88 -1.59
N ALA A 51 11.78 5.18 -2.65
CA ALA A 51 12.20 5.77 -3.90
C ALA A 51 11.10 6.63 -4.54
N VAL A 52 9.84 6.15 -4.51
CA VAL A 52 8.68 6.96 -4.94
C VAL A 52 8.56 8.23 -4.08
N SER A 53 8.65 8.10 -2.75
CA SER A 53 8.54 9.25 -1.83
C SER A 53 9.68 10.27 -2.03
N GLU A 54 10.91 9.82 -2.23
CA GLU A 54 12.05 10.67 -2.57
C GLU A 54 11.77 11.45 -3.86
N ARG A 55 11.36 10.74 -4.92
CA ARG A 55 11.08 11.33 -6.23
C ARG A 55 9.93 12.35 -6.19
N MET A 56 8.90 12.06 -5.39
CA MET A 56 7.80 12.99 -5.15
C MET A 56 8.24 14.24 -4.38
N ALA A 57 9.15 14.09 -3.42
CA ALA A 57 9.58 15.16 -2.53
C ALA A 57 10.67 16.08 -3.14
N GLU A 58 11.23 15.72 -4.30
CA GLU A 58 12.17 16.56 -5.06
C GLU A 58 11.55 17.90 -5.49
N ALA A 59 12.36 18.96 -5.48
CA ALA A 59 11.97 20.25 -6.03
C ALA A 59 11.67 20.12 -7.54
N GLY A 60 10.52 20.63 -7.97
CA GLY A 60 10.08 20.53 -9.36
C GLY A 60 9.55 19.14 -9.78
N SER A 61 9.32 18.24 -8.81
CA SER A 61 8.67 16.96 -9.10
C SER A 61 7.32 17.16 -9.80
N ARG A 62 7.05 16.30 -10.79
CA ARG A 62 5.79 16.29 -11.54
C ARG A 62 4.79 15.26 -11.01
N ILE A 63 5.20 14.46 -10.02
CA ILE A 63 4.37 13.42 -9.43
C ILE A 63 3.41 14.07 -8.45
N VAL A 64 2.11 13.98 -8.72
CA VAL A 64 1.06 14.60 -7.91
C VAL A 64 0.45 13.64 -6.89
N CYS A 65 0.52 12.33 -7.14
CA CYS A 65 0.01 11.31 -6.24
C CYS A 65 0.71 9.96 -6.47
N ALA A 66 0.73 9.14 -5.42
CA ALA A 66 1.07 7.73 -5.46
C ALA A 66 -0.05 6.95 -4.74
N PRO A 67 -1.06 6.44 -5.46
CA PRO A 67 -2.18 5.76 -4.83
C PRO A 67 -1.73 4.44 -4.19
N LEU A 68 -2.40 4.05 -3.11
CA LEU A 68 -2.19 2.74 -2.45
C LEU A 68 -0.74 2.49 -1.99
N ILE A 69 -0.01 3.55 -1.62
CA ILE A 69 1.36 3.49 -1.11
C ILE A 69 1.40 3.45 0.43
N TYR A 70 2.46 2.85 0.99
CA TYR A 70 2.76 2.99 2.41
C TYR A 70 3.17 4.43 2.76
N GLY A 71 2.61 4.95 3.86
CA GLY A 71 2.94 6.27 4.37
C GLY A 71 4.20 6.28 5.22
N TYR A 72 5.07 7.26 5.01
CA TYR A 72 6.28 7.49 5.80
C TYR A 72 6.22 8.87 6.44
N VAL A 73 6.02 8.91 7.76
CA VAL A 73 5.75 10.16 8.51
C VAL A 73 6.84 11.22 8.34
N SER A 74 8.10 10.82 8.13
CA SER A 74 9.21 11.75 7.92
C SER A 74 8.98 12.67 6.72
N TYR A 75 8.39 12.19 5.62
CA TYR A 75 8.10 13.03 4.45
C TYR A 75 6.98 14.04 4.69
N ALA A 76 6.16 13.84 5.72
CA ALA A 76 5.17 14.81 6.16
C ALA A 76 5.73 15.87 7.11
N ALA A 77 6.97 15.73 7.59
CA ALA A 77 7.60 16.69 8.48
C ALA A 77 8.15 17.91 7.71
N SER A 78 7.95 19.10 8.27
CA SER A 78 8.51 20.34 7.70
C SER A 78 10.03 20.27 7.66
N GLY A 79 10.64 20.60 6.51
CA GLY A 79 12.09 20.66 6.35
C GLY A 79 12.80 19.32 6.16
N PHE A 80 12.10 18.18 6.15
CA PHE A 80 12.74 16.87 5.91
C PHE A 80 13.21 16.69 4.45
N ARG A 81 12.43 17.19 3.50
CA ARG A 81 12.74 17.25 2.06
C ARG A 81 12.29 18.59 1.49
N ALA A 82 12.64 18.86 0.24
CA ALA A 82 12.31 20.13 -0.43
C ALA A 82 10.79 20.35 -0.50
N ASN A 83 10.03 19.33 -0.88
CA ASN A 83 8.57 19.32 -0.84
C ASN A 83 8.06 18.39 0.27
N ARG A 84 7.11 18.89 1.07
CA ARG A 84 6.41 18.08 2.07
C ARG A 84 5.34 17.23 1.39
N LEU A 85 5.28 15.95 1.73
CA LEU A 85 4.22 15.05 1.26
C LEU A 85 3.03 15.09 2.22
N ALA A 86 1.82 15.07 1.67
CA ALA A 86 0.59 14.86 2.41
C ALA A 86 0.09 13.43 2.17
N PHE A 87 -0.41 12.80 3.22
CA PHE A 87 -1.03 11.48 3.16
C PHE A 87 -2.52 11.61 3.43
N ALA A 88 -3.33 10.84 2.70
CA ALA A 88 -4.78 10.83 2.79
C ALA A 88 -5.29 9.39 2.80
N ASP A 89 -6.59 9.23 3.01
CA ASP A 89 -7.26 7.93 2.92
C ASP A 89 -7.06 7.27 1.55
N ILE A 90 -7.12 5.93 1.51
CA ILE A 90 -6.95 5.18 0.27
C ILE A 90 -8.07 5.50 -0.75
N PRO A 91 -7.80 5.42 -2.06
CA PRO A 91 -8.86 5.54 -3.06
C PRO A 91 -9.90 4.42 -2.91
N VAL A 92 -11.15 4.74 -3.27
CA VAL A 92 -12.29 3.83 -3.17
C VAL A 92 -12.54 3.16 -4.53
N ILE A 93 -12.60 1.82 -4.52
CA ILE A 93 -13.00 0.99 -5.66
C ILE A 93 -14.35 0.28 -5.43
N GLY A 94 -14.79 0.16 -4.17
CA GLY A 94 -16.10 -0.38 -3.78
C GLY A 94 -17.14 0.71 -3.48
N SER A 95 -18.22 0.35 -2.79
CA SER A 95 -19.27 1.29 -2.34
C SER A 95 -19.12 1.76 -0.89
N ASP A 96 -18.23 1.13 -0.13
CA ASP A 96 -18.22 1.21 1.34
C ASP A 96 -17.24 2.27 1.87
N GLY A 97 -16.77 3.16 0.99
CA GLY A 97 -15.79 4.19 1.31
C GLY A 97 -14.36 3.65 1.41
N PRO A 98 -13.43 4.40 2.04
CA PRO A 98 -12.00 4.07 2.09
C PRO A 98 -11.68 3.01 3.15
N ILE A 99 -12.28 1.83 3.04
CA ILE A 99 -12.10 0.71 3.97
C ILE A 99 -11.09 -0.33 3.45
N GLY A 100 -10.58 -1.18 4.34
CA GLY A 100 -9.76 -2.34 3.95
C GLY A 100 -8.29 -2.02 3.63
N SER A 101 -7.81 -0.83 3.99
CA SER A 101 -6.37 -0.50 3.89
C SER A 101 -5.52 -1.48 4.69
N ALA A 102 -4.34 -1.81 4.15
CA ALA A 102 -3.37 -2.61 4.88
C ALA A 102 -2.70 -1.74 5.95
N LEU A 103 -2.90 -2.07 7.22
CA LEU A 103 -2.12 -1.50 8.30
C LEU A 103 -0.78 -2.23 8.38
N GLY A 104 0.32 -1.51 8.13
CA GLY A 104 1.66 -2.04 8.35
C GLY A 104 1.94 -2.24 9.85
N GLY A 105 2.91 -3.09 10.16
CA GLY A 105 3.38 -3.28 11.52
C GLY A 105 4.71 -4.01 11.54
N THR A 106 5.60 -3.59 12.43
CA THR A 106 6.86 -4.30 12.69
C THR A 106 6.70 -5.08 13.99
N GLY A 107 6.68 -6.41 13.87
CA GLY A 107 6.77 -7.30 15.02
C GLY A 107 8.23 -7.57 15.37
N ILE A 108 8.52 -7.74 16.66
CA ILE A 108 9.78 -8.30 17.14
C ILE A 108 9.44 -9.64 17.78
N ALA A 109 10.13 -10.69 17.37
CA ALA A 109 10.08 -11.99 18.03
C ALA A 109 11.41 -12.23 18.74
N VAL A 110 11.37 -12.59 20.01
CA VAL A 110 12.53 -13.03 20.78
C VAL A 110 12.49 -14.55 20.84
N SER A 111 13.60 -15.19 20.44
CA SER A 111 13.71 -16.64 20.50
C SER A 111 13.60 -17.13 21.95
N ALA A 112 12.85 -18.20 22.18
CA ALA A 112 12.81 -18.90 23.46
C ALA A 112 14.17 -19.46 23.90
N PHE A 113 15.15 -19.52 22.99
CA PHE A 113 16.53 -19.97 23.22
C PHE A 113 17.55 -18.82 23.35
N SER A 114 17.11 -17.57 23.48
CA SER A 114 18.02 -16.43 23.61
C SER A 114 18.81 -16.51 24.92
N GLU A 115 20.15 -16.45 24.84
CA GLU A 115 21.06 -16.42 26.00
C GLU A 115 21.39 -15.00 26.50
N ALA A 116 20.94 -13.97 25.77
CA ALA A 116 21.14 -12.58 26.17
C ALA A 116 20.43 -12.30 27.51
N LYS A 117 21.21 -11.90 28.53
CA LYS A 117 20.74 -11.47 29.85
C LYS A 117 20.50 -9.97 29.90
#